data_AF-A0A8S3X6C6-F1
#
_entry.id   AF-A0A8S3X6C6-F1
#
_cell.length_a   1.000
_cell.length_b   1.000
_cell.length_c   1.000
_cell.angle_alpha   90.00
_cell.angle_beta   90.00
_cell.angle_gamma   90.00
#
_symmetry.space_group_name_H-M   'P 1'
#
loop_
_entity.id
_entity.type
_entity.pdbx_description
1 polymer ?
#
loop_
_entity_poly.entity_id
_entity_poly.type
_entity_poly.pdbx_seq_one_letter_code
_entity_poly.pdbx_strand_id
1 'polypeptide(L)'
;MNIYLKKEEWLAKLAYLTDIFAHLNELNRKMKGRNSNILTSSDKIESFRAKLELWISVATNGNNEMFPNVIAADIEQKVQALIVKHLKLLAEKMNFYFPKRDL
;
A
#
# COMPACT_ATOMS: atom_id res chain seq x y z
N MET A 1 -24.23 -10.58 17.67
CA MET A 1 -23.12 -11.15 16.88
C MET A 1 -22.83 -10.36 15.59
N ASN A 2 -23.81 -10.11 14.71
CA ASN A 2 -23.62 -9.43 13.42
C ASN A 2 -23.06 -7.98 13.50
N ILE A 3 -23.43 -7.21 14.54
CA ILE A 3 -22.92 -5.83 14.75
C ILE A 3 -21.43 -5.81 15.14
N TYR A 4 -20.97 -6.80 15.90
CA TYR A 4 -19.57 -6.91 16.32
C TYR A 4 -18.67 -7.26 15.14
N LEU A 5 -19.08 -8.22 14.30
CA LEU A 5 -18.36 -8.59 13.07
C LEU A 5 -18.24 -7.41 12.09
N LYS A 6 -19.31 -6.62 11.92
CA LYS A 6 -19.25 -5.39 11.09
C LYS A 6 -18.29 -4.34 11.65
N LYS A 7 -18.14 -4.25 12.97
CA LYS A 7 -17.21 -3.33 13.63
C LYS A 7 -15.76 -3.77 13.43
N GLU A 8 -15.47 -5.07 13.55
CA GLU A 8 -14.14 -5.64 13.33
C GLU A 8 -13.69 -5.49 11.87
N GLU A 9 -14.57 -5.79 10.91
CA GLU A 9 -14.30 -5.54 9.50
C GLU A 9 -14.00 -4.07 9.20
N TRP A 10 -14.78 -3.16 9.80
CA TRP A 10 -14.58 -1.72 9.62
C TRP A 10 -13.23 -1.26 10.21
N LEU A 11 -12.88 -1.74 11.41
CA LEU A 11 -11.60 -1.44 12.05
C LEU A 11 -10.43 -1.96 11.22
N ALA A 12 -10.51 -3.18 10.68
CA ALA A 12 -9.47 -3.75 9.82
C ALA A 12 -9.27 -2.93 8.54
N LYS A 13 -10.36 -2.46 7.91
CA LYS A 13 -10.29 -1.56 6.74
C LYS A 13 -9.65 -0.22 7.10
N LEU A 14 -10.01 0.35 8.26
CA LEU A 14 -9.43 1.62 8.72
C LEU A 14 -7.94 1.48 9.04
N ALA A 15 -7.54 0.38 9.69
CA ALA A 15 -6.15 0.05 9.95
C ALA A 15 -5.35 -0.01 8.65
N TYR A 16 -5.86 -0.73 7.64
CA TYR A 16 -5.23 -0.79 6.32
C TYR A 16 -5.10 0.58 5.67
N LEU A 17 -6.17 1.38 5.66
CA LEU A 17 -6.14 2.74 5.09
C LEU A 17 -5.11 3.61 5.80
N THR A 18 -5.02 3.52 7.12
CA THR A 18 -4.03 4.26 7.92
C THR A 18 -2.62 3.93 7.48
N ASP A 19 -2.29 2.65 7.32
CA ASP A 19 -0.96 2.22 6.93
C ASP A 19 -0.61 2.58 5.47
N ILE A 20 -1.51 2.29 4.51
CA ILE A 20 -1.22 2.58 3.10
C ILE A 20 -1.11 4.09 2.83
N PHE A 21 -1.92 4.92 3.50
CA PHE A 21 -1.77 6.37 3.38
C PHE A 21 -0.50 6.88 4.05
N ALA A 22 -0.03 6.28 5.13
CA ALA A 22 1.27 6.62 5.71
C ALA A 22 2.40 6.37 4.71
N HIS A 23 2.42 5.20 4.04
CA HIS A 23 3.39 4.87 2.99
C HIS A 23 3.33 5.84 1.80
N LEU A 24 2.13 6.18 1.32
CA LEU A 24 1.95 7.14 0.23
C LEU A 24 2.38 8.55 0.62
N ASN A 25 2.11 8.97 1.86
CA ASN A 25 2.55 10.26 2.37
C ASN A 25 4.07 10.33 2.51
N GLU A 26 4.72 9.24 2.92
CA GLU A 26 6.17 9.15 2.94
C GLU A 26 6.77 9.27 1.54
N LEU A 27 6.22 8.56 0.56
CA LEU A 27 6.61 8.71 -0.85
C LEU A 27 6.45 10.16 -1.31
N ASN A 28 5.29 10.78 -1.06
CA ASN A 28 5.01 12.17 -1.42
C ASN A 28 6.00 13.15 -0.76
N ARG A 29 6.36 12.94 0.51
CA ARG A 29 7.39 13.75 1.20
C ARG A 29 8.77 13.57 0.57
N LYS A 30 9.16 12.33 0.28
CA LYS A 30 10.44 12.01 -0.36
C LYS A 30 10.53 12.64 -1.75
N MET A 31 9.43 12.70 -2.49
CA MET A 31 9.37 13.36 -3.80
C MET A 31 9.43 14.89 -3.75
N LYS A 32 9.01 15.54 -2.64
CA LYS A 32 8.94 17.01 -2.50
C LYS A 32 10.13 17.66 -1.77
N GLY A 33 11.16 16.91 -1.41
CA GLY A 33 12.31 17.43 -0.65
C GLY A 33 13.21 18.38 -1.46
N ARG A 34 13.92 19.30 -0.78
CA ARG A 34 14.75 20.37 -1.38
C ARG A 34 15.82 19.94 -2.41
N ASN A 35 16.14 18.64 -2.52
CA ASN A 35 17.08 18.07 -3.49
C ASN A 35 16.44 17.06 -4.47
N SER A 36 15.10 17.06 -4.63
CA SER A 36 14.43 16.17 -5.59
C SER A 36 14.56 16.72 -7.02
N ASN A 37 15.58 16.30 -7.76
CA ASN A 37 15.58 16.42 -9.23
C ASN A 37 14.72 15.29 -9.85
N ILE A 38 14.30 15.44 -11.12
CA ILE A 38 13.43 14.48 -11.81
C ILE A 38 13.96 13.04 -11.73
N LEU A 39 15.28 12.86 -11.85
CA LEU A 39 15.96 11.56 -11.73
C LEU A 39 15.72 10.93 -10.34
N THR A 40 15.98 11.66 -9.26
CA THR A 40 15.76 11.15 -7.89
C THR A 40 14.28 10.89 -7.57
N SER A 41 13.35 11.56 -8.23
CA SER A 41 11.91 11.30 -8.07
C SER A 41 11.47 10.04 -8.81
N SER A 42 11.99 9.81 -10.02
CA SER A 42 11.78 8.55 -10.75
C SER A 42 12.33 7.35 -9.97
N ASP A 43 13.52 7.46 -9.39
CA ASP A 43 14.11 6.39 -8.57
C ASP A 43 13.26 6.06 -7.34
N LYS A 44 12.67 7.09 -6.70
CA LYS A 44 11.77 6.90 -5.54
C LYS A 44 10.48 6.19 -5.94
N ILE A 45 9.91 6.54 -7.10
CA ILE A 45 8.71 5.88 -7.63
C ILE A 45 9.02 4.42 -7.97
N GLU A 46 10.16 4.15 -8.62
CA GLU A 46 10.54 2.79 -8.98
C GLU A 46 10.83 1.93 -7.74
N SER A 47 11.50 2.49 -6.73
CA SER A 47 11.67 1.83 -5.42
C SER A 47 10.32 1.52 -4.75
N PHE A 48 9.35 2.45 -4.84
CA PHE A 48 8.02 2.20 -4.31
C PHE A 48 7.26 1.12 -5.07
N ARG A 49 7.41 1.04 -6.40
CA ARG A 49 6.86 -0.07 -7.19
C ARG A 49 7.42 -1.41 -6.78
N ALA A 50 8.75 -1.51 -6.62
CA ALA A 50 9.37 -2.73 -6.15
C ALA A 50 8.84 -3.16 -4.77
N LYS A 51 8.59 -2.19 -3.87
CA LYS A 51 7.91 -2.46 -2.60
C LYS A 51 6.47 -2.95 -2.79
N LEU A 52 5.68 -2.33 -3.68
CA LEU A 52 4.31 -2.79 -3.95
C LEU A 52 4.27 -4.23 -4.46
N GLU A 53 5.16 -4.61 -5.38
CA GLU A 53 5.25 -5.99 -5.88
C GLU A 53 5.58 -6.98 -4.76
N LEU A 54 6.56 -6.64 -3.91
CA LEU A 54 6.88 -7.45 -2.73
C LEU A 54 5.67 -7.55 -1.80
N TRP A 55 4.99 -6.44 -1.52
CA TRP A 55 3.85 -6.42 -0.62
C TRP A 55 2.67 -7.22 -1.16
N ILE A 56 2.41 -7.17 -2.47
CA ILE A 56 1.39 -8.01 -3.12
C ILE A 56 1.72 -9.49 -2.92
N SER A 57 2.97 -9.90 -3.12
CA SER A 57 3.42 -11.28 -2.94
C SER A 57 3.21 -11.75 -1.49
N VAL A 58 3.71 -10.97 -0.53
CA VAL A 58 3.64 -11.31 0.90
C VAL A 58 2.19 -11.29 1.42
N ALA A 59 1.40 -10.29 1.03
CA ALA A 59 -0.02 -10.21 1.40
C ALA A 59 -0.87 -11.30 0.74
N THR A 60 -0.52 -11.78 -0.45
CA THR A 60 -1.21 -12.93 -1.06
C THR A 60 -1.09 -14.19 -0.19
N ASN A 61 0.02 -14.32 0.55
CA ASN A 61 0.24 -15.40 1.51
C ASN A 61 -0.37 -15.13 2.91
N GLY A 62 -1.16 -14.08 3.06
CA GLY A 62 -1.79 -13.69 4.33
C GLY A 62 -0.87 -12.97 5.31
N ASN A 63 0.38 -12.64 4.92
CA ASN A 63 1.29 -11.88 5.76
C ASN A 63 1.15 -10.37 5.47
N ASN A 64 0.86 -9.59 6.51
CA ASN A 64 0.68 -8.14 6.44
C ASN A 64 1.75 -7.35 7.22
N GLU A 65 2.98 -7.86 7.33
CA GLU A 65 4.10 -7.24 8.07
C GLU A 65 4.38 -5.77 7.74
N MET A 66 4.06 -5.35 6.51
CA MET A 66 4.20 -3.97 6.03
C MET A 66 3.09 -3.02 6.51
N PHE A 67 2.04 -3.55 7.11
CA PHE A 67 0.87 -2.84 7.60
C PHE A 67 0.70 -3.11 9.11
N PRO A 68 1.46 -2.40 9.98
CA PRO A 68 1.51 -2.69 11.41
C PRO A 68 0.15 -2.58 12.11
N ASN A 69 -0.72 -1.66 11.68
CA ASN A 69 -2.06 -1.55 12.26
C ASN A 69 -2.97 -2.70 11.81
N VAL A 70 -2.73 -3.29 10.63
CA VAL A 70 -3.47 -4.46 10.14
C VAL A 70 -3.09 -5.72 10.92
N ILE A 71 -1.81 -5.91 11.26
CA ILE A 71 -1.36 -7.07 12.07
C ILE A 71 -1.99 -7.05 13.47
N ALA A 72 -2.21 -5.85 14.02
CA ALA A 72 -2.87 -5.69 15.31
C ALA A 72 -4.37 -6.03 15.27
N ALA A 73 -4.96 -6.15 14.08
CA ALA A 73 -6.35 -6.52 13.88
C ALA A 73 -6.47 -8.02 13.53
N ASP A 74 -7.48 -8.69 14.09
CA ASP A 74 -7.89 -9.99 13.57
C ASP A 74 -8.66 -9.75 12.27
N ILE A 75 -8.07 -10.14 11.14
CA ILE A 75 -8.59 -9.81 9.81
C ILE A 75 -9.31 -10.98 9.17
N GLU A 76 -10.54 -10.72 8.72
CA GLU A 76 -11.29 -11.69 7.94
C GLU A 76 -10.68 -11.89 6.54
N GLN A 77 -10.80 -13.09 5.99
CA GLN A 77 -10.30 -13.43 4.65
C GLN A 77 -10.80 -12.49 3.54
N LYS A 78 -12.03 -11.98 3.68
CA LYS A 78 -12.60 -10.99 2.74
C LYS A 78 -11.84 -9.64 2.76
N VAL A 79 -11.36 -9.22 3.94
CA VAL A 79 -10.54 -8.01 4.10
C VAL A 79 -9.15 -8.27 3.54
N GLN A 80 -8.58 -9.46 3.77
CA GLN A 80 -7.31 -9.85 3.14
C GLN A 80 -7.38 -9.79 1.61
N ALA A 81 -8.44 -10.36 1.02
CA ALA A 81 -8.65 -10.31 -0.42
C ALA A 81 -8.81 -8.86 -0.94
N LEU A 82 -9.46 -7.99 -0.16
CA LEU A 82 -9.59 -6.57 -0.47
C LEU A 82 -8.24 -5.85 -0.47
N ILE A 83 -7.38 -6.12 0.52
CA ILE A 83 -6.02 -5.56 0.61
C ILE A 83 -5.21 -5.94 -0.63
N VAL A 84 -5.16 -7.23 -0.96
CA VAL A 84 -4.41 -7.72 -2.14
C VAL A 84 -4.96 -7.10 -3.43
N LYS A 85 -6.28 -7.03 -3.58
CA LYS A 85 -6.93 -6.40 -4.74
C LYS A 85 -6.56 -4.92 -4.86
N HIS A 86 -6.58 -4.18 -3.75
CA HIS A 86 -6.26 -2.76 -3.75
C HIS A 86 -4.78 -2.52 -4.07
N LEU A 87 -3.85 -3.34 -3.54
CA LEU A 87 -2.43 -3.22 -3.85
C LEU A 87 -2.13 -3.43 -5.34
N LYS A 88 -2.75 -4.45 -5.97
CA LYS A 88 -2.64 -4.68 -7.41
C LYS A 88 -3.14 -3.47 -8.21
N LEU A 89 -4.32 -2.95 -7.87
CA LEU A 89 -4.86 -1.76 -8.52
C LEU A 89 -3.96 -0.54 -8.32
N LEU A 90 -3.38 -0.38 -7.12
CA LEU A 90 -2.45 0.72 -6.84
C LEU A 90 -1.18 0.61 -7.68
N ALA A 91 -0.62 -0.59 -7.85
CA ALA A 91 0.54 -0.84 -8.72
C ALA A 91 0.23 -0.50 -10.19
N GLU A 92 -0.94 -0.93 -10.69
CA GLU A 92 -1.42 -0.57 -12.03
C GLU A 92 -1.54 0.95 -12.20
N LYS A 93 -2.13 1.65 -11.21
CA LYS A 93 -2.26 3.12 -11.25
C LYS A 93 -0.91 3.83 -11.16
N MET A 94 0.03 3.32 -10.36
CA MET A 94 1.40 3.85 -10.34
C MET A 94 2.08 3.72 -11.71
N ASN A 95 1.85 2.63 -12.44
CA ASN A 95 2.34 2.45 -13.81
C ASN A 95 1.70 3.43 -14.80
N PHE A 96 0.38 3.62 -14.68
CA PHE A 96 -0.36 4.54 -15.54
C PHE A 96 0.02 6.01 -15.33
N TYR A 97 0.12 6.47 -14.07
CA TYR A 97 0.38 7.89 -13.77
C TYR A 97 1.86 8.28 -13.85
N PHE A 98 2.78 7.33 -13.71
CA PHE A 98 4.22 7.62 -13.70
C PHE A 98 5.00 6.72 -14.67
N PRO A 99 4.66 6.66 -15.97
CA PRO A 99 5.29 5.74 -16.91
C PRO A 99 6.83 5.87 -16.88
N LYS A 100 7.53 4.75 -17.04
CA LYS A 100 8.99 4.78 -17.21
C LYS A 100 9.28 5.65 -18.43
N ARG A 101 10.18 6.62 -18.27
CA ARG A 101 10.66 7.39 -19.41
C ARG A 101 11.79 6.59 -20.02
N ASP A 102 11.66 6.24 -21.28
CA ASP A 102 12.78 5.78 -22.08
C ASP A 102 13.76 6.96 -22.16
N LEU A 103 14.93 6.82 -21.52
CA LEU A 103 16.07 7.73 -21.67
C LEU A 103 17.00 7.15 -22.73
#